data_AF-A0A845MEA9-F1
#
_entry.id   AF-A0A845MEA9-F1
#
_cell.length_a   1.000
_cell.length_b   1.000
_cell.length_c   1.000
_cell.angle_alpha   90.00
_cell.angle_beta   90.00
_cell.angle_gamma   90.00
#
_symmetry.space_group_name_H-M   'P 1'
#
loop_
_entity.id
_entity.type
_entity.pdbx_description
1 polymer ?
#
loop_
_entity_poly.entity_id
_entity_poly.type
_entity_poly.pdbx_seq_one_letter_code
_entity_poly.pdbx_strand_id
1 'polypeptide(L)'
;MKYIAVVAFALTLAACAAGTDFKKLDSNQLTYGESTSVDVVQKQGSPGKTGTETKDGITYDLIAYVFADAGGTPDKEGVTPARAQAFYFKDDVLVGSEFSSSFASDSTKFDESKISMIKENSTTLDELIALMGQPSGEYIHPLVAKEGERAKVYVHSQTTVSGLEIIARRKELIVSYDPKTGVVTQIEYNEIGAE
;
A
#
# COMPACT_ATOMS: atom_id res chain seq x y z
N MET A 1 28.70 -28.27 50.08
CA MET A 1 27.35 -28.31 49.48
C MET A 1 26.94 -26.90 49.08
N LYS A 2 26.25 -26.78 47.93
CA LYS A 2 25.56 -25.61 47.37
C LYS A 2 26.39 -24.63 46.54
N TYR A 3 26.59 -25.00 45.27
CA TYR A 3 26.67 -24.03 44.19
C TYR A 3 25.23 -23.60 43.85
N ILE A 4 24.89 -22.34 44.08
CA ILE A 4 23.65 -21.74 43.57
C ILE A 4 23.96 -21.30 42.13
N ALA A 5 23.59 -22.14 41.16
CA ALA A 5 23.55 -21.73 39.77
C ALA A 5 22.30 -20.86 39.57
N VAL A 6 22.49 -19.54 39.52
CA VAL A 6 21.45 -18.60 39.08
C VAL A 6 21.33 -18.74 37.57
N VAL A 7 20.36 -19.53 37.12
CA VAL A 7 19.97 -19.57 35.71
C VAL A 7 19.16 -18.31 35.44
N ALA A 8 19.81 -17.30 34.86
CA ALA A 8 19.14 -16.12 34.33
C ALA A 8 18.35 -16.55 33.08
N PHE A 9 17.04 -16.77 33.25
CA PHE A 9 16.11 -17.00 32.16
C PHE A 9 15.83 -15.66 31.47
N ALA A 10 16.62 -15.34 30.46
CA ALA A 10 16.35 -14.19 29.59
C ALA A 10 15.08 -14.48 28.79
N LEU A 11 13.94 -14.00 29.28
CA LEU A 11 12.70 -13.90 28.51
C LEU A 11 12.94 -12.94 27.34
N THR A 12 13.33 -13.48 26.20
CA THR A 12 13.25 -12.74 24.94
C THR A 12 11.77 -12.46 24.69
N LEU A 13 11.35 -11.22 24.94
CA LEU A 13 10.07 -10.68 24.49
C LEU A 13 10.11 -10.71 22.96
N ALA A 14 9.73 -11.85 22.37
CA ALA A 14 9.52 -11.95 20.95
C ALA A 14 8.28 -11.10 20.64
N ALA A 15 8.52 -9.90 20.10
CA ALA A 15 7.47 -9.14 19.46
C ALA A 15 6.84 -10.05 18.39
N CYS A 16 5.52 -10.19 18.41
CA CYS A 16 4.80 -10.99 17.42
C CYS A 16 4.89 -10.28 16.07
N ALA A 17 5.72 -10.80 15.18
CA ALA A 17 5.70 -10.46 13.76
C ALA A 17 4.80 -11.44 12.99
N ALA A 18 4.09 -10.94 11.99
CA ALA A 18 3.26 -11.73 11.08
C ALA A 18 3.66 -11.45 9.62
N GLY A 19 3.79 -12.51 8.84
CA GLY A 19 4.31 -12.43 7.47
C GLY A 19 5.84 -12.42 7.42
N THR A 20 6.38 -12.35 6.20
CA THR A 20 7.82 -12.20 5.98
C THR A 20 8.09 -10.74 5.63
N ASP A 21 9.10 -10.15 6.27
CA ASP A 21 9.49 -8.81 5.92
C ASP A 21 10.01 -8.78 4.48
N PHE A 22 9.48 -7.87 3.67
CA PHE A 22 9.71 -7.83 2.24
C PHE A 22 10.24 -6.47 1.82
N LYS A 23 11.09 -6.49 0.78
CA LYS A 23 11.52 -5.26 0.14
C LYS A 23 10.45 -4.84 -0.87
N LYS A 24 9.94 -3.62 -0.73
CA LYS A 24 9.05 -2.99 -1.72
C LYS A 24 9.71 -3.05 -3.10
N LEU A 25 8.96 -3.51 -4.11
CA LEU A 25 9.36 -3.32 -5.51
C LEU A 25 9.02 -1.89 -5.94
N ASP A 26 10.02 -1.19 -6.44
CA ASP A 26 9.84 0.14 -7.00
C ASP A 26 9.23 0.05 -8.42
N SER A 27 8.57 1.12 -8.84
CA SER A 27 7.87 1.20 -10.12
C SER A 27 8.80 1.07 -11.34
N ASN A 28 10.11 1.19 -11.17
CA ASN A 28 11.10 0.96 -12.23
C ASN A 28 11.51 -0.52 -12.38
N GLN A 29 11.05 -1.40 -11.50
CA GLN A 29 11.40 -2.84 -11.52
C GLN A 29 10.38 -3.68 -12.29
N LEU A 30 9.23 -3.10 -12.64
CA LEU A 30 8.10 -3.69 -13.34
C LEU A 30 7.58 -2.70 -14.38
N THR A 31 6.97 -3.20 -15.45
CA THR A 31 6.36 -2.38 -16.49
C THR A 31 4.86 -2.63 -16.52
N TYR A 32 4.05 -1.60 -16.24
CA TYR A 32 2.59 -1.70 -16.36
C TYR A 32 2.18 -1.97 -17.81
N GLY A 33 1.24 -2.90 -17.99
CA GLY A 33 0.81 -3.36 -19.31
C GLY A 33 1.68 -4.45 -19.93
N GLU A 34 2.78 -4.85 -19.27
CA GLU A 34 3.70 -5.87 -19.80
C GLU A 34 4.10 -6.93 -18.76
N SER A 35 4.45 -6.52 -17.53
CA SER A 35 4.87 -7.45 -16.49
C SER A 35 3.75 -8.39 -16.05
N THR A 36 4.13 -9.60 -15.65
CA THR A 36 3.21 -10.68 -15.28
C THR A 36 3.24 -10.99 -13.79
N SER A 37 2.32 -11.83 -13.33
CA SER A 37 2.34 -12.34 -11.96
C SER A 37 3.63 -13.11 -11.66
N VAL A 38 4.16 -13.84 -12.65
CA VAL A 38 5.42 -14.58 -12.56
C VAL A 38 6.60 -13.64 -12.33
N ASP A 39 6.65 -12.49 -13.01
CA ASP A 39 7.72 -11.51 -12.83
C ASP A 39 7.77 -10.96 -11.40
N VAL A 40 6.60 -10.72 -10.80
CA VAL A 40 6.49 -10.27 -9.40
C VAL A 40 6.99 -11.35 -8.46
N VAL A 41 6.50 -12.58 -8.60
CA VAL A 41 6.90 -13.71 -7.73
C VAL A 41 8.40 -14.02 -7.85
N GLN A 42 8.98 -13.92 -9.06
CA GLN A 42 10.42 -14.10 -9.24
C GLN A 42 11.26 -13.05 -8.51
N LYS A 43 10.75 -11.81 -8.39
CA LYS A 43 11.48 -10.70 -7.74
C LYS A 43 11.27 -10.62 -6.23
N GLN A 44 10.08 -10.96 -5.73
CA GLN A 44 9.73 -10.83 -4.31
C GLN A 44 9.59 -12.17 -3.56
N GLY A 45 9.60 -13.29 -4.26
CA GLY A 45 9.36 -14.61 -3.66
C GLY A 45 7.88 -14.91 -3.46
N SER A 46 7.58 -15.88 -2.60
CA SER A 46 6.21 -16.34 -2.37
C SER A 46 5.35 -15.26 -1.69
N PRO A 47 4.16 -14.94 -2.22
CA PRO A 47 3.29 -13.93 -1.64
C PRO A 47 2.61 -14.43 -0.36
N GLY A 48 2.28 -13.48 0.52
CA GLY A 48 1.51 -13.76 1.73
C GLY A 48 0.02 -13.94 1.48
N LYS A 49 -0.50 -13.37 0.39
CA LYS A 49 -1.90 -13.46 -0.03
C LYS A 49 -1.99 -13.47 -1.55
N THR A 50 -2.85 -14.32 -2.08
CA THR A 50 -3.32 -14.29 -3.46
C THR A 50 -4.85 -14.32 -3.48
N GLY A 51 -5.47 -13.82 -4.53
CA GLY A 51 -6.92 -13.90 -4.66
C GLY A 51 -7.41 -13.12 -5.87
N THR A 52 -8.68 -12.72 -5.81
CA THR A 52 -9.30 -11.87 -6.81
C THR A 52 -9.97 -10.69 -6.13
N GLU A 53 -9.92 -9.51 -6.75
CA GLU A 53 -10.69 -8.34 -6.34
C GLU A 53 -11.54 -7.85 -7.49
N THR A 54 -12.74 -7.34 -7.18
CA THR A 54 -13.62 -6.75 -8.19
C THR A 54 -13.75 -5.26 -7.93
N LYS A 55 -13.39 -4.44 -8.91
CA LYS A 55 -13.55 -2.99 -8.89
C LYS A 55 -14.30 -2.56 -10.16
N ASP A 56 -15.37 -1.78 -9.99
CA ASP A 56 -16.24 -1.31 -11.07
C ASP A 56 -16.76 -2.42 -12.00
N GLY A 57 -17.05 -3.60 -11.41
CA GLY A 57 -17.55 -4.77 -12.14
C GLY A 57 -16.48 -5.55 -12.90
N ILE A 58 -15.20 -5.16 -12.81
CA ILE A 58 -14.07 -5.84 -13.42
C ILE A 58 -13.32 -6.62 -12.35
N THR A 59 -13.08 -7.89 -12.60
CA THR A 59 -12.30 -8.76 -11.70
C THR A 59 -10.84 -8.76 -12.10
N TYR A 60 -9.97 -8.64 -11.10
CA TYR A 60 -8.52 -8.63 -11.17
C TYR A 60 -7.98 -9.77 -10.33
N ASP A 61 -6.90 -10.39 -10.80
CA ASP A 61 -6.09 -11.25 -9.94
C ASP A 61 -5.24 -10.36 -9.03
N LEU A 62 -5.14 -10.75 -7.77
CA LEU A 62 -4.41 -10.04 -6.73
C LEU A 62 -3.24 -10.90 -6.24
N ILE A 63 -2.06 -10.29 -6.17
CA ILE A 63 -0.93 -10.76 -5.39
C ILE A 63 -0.60 -9.71 -4.35
N ALA A 64 -0.51 -10.10 -3.07
CA ALA A 64 -0.14 -9.19 -2.01
C ALA A 64 0.91 -9.78 -1.05
N TYR A 65 1.86 -8.92 -0.69
CA TYR A 65 2.87 -9.15 0.34
C TYR A 65 2.48 -8.32 1.55
N VAL A 66 2.47 -8.92 2.74
CA VAL A 66 2.04 -8.28 3.97
C VAL A 66 3.03 -8.62 5.07
N PHE A 67 3.40 -7.60 5.84
CA PHE A 67 4.24 -7.73 7.00
C PHE A 67 3.71 -6.84 8.12
N ALA A 68 3.62 -7.37 9.33
CA ALA A 68 3.27 -6.62 10.53
C ALA A 68 4.21 -6.99 11.67
N ASP A 69 4.55 -6.01 12.51
CA ASP A 69 5.44 -6.22 13.66
C ASP A 69 4.96 -5.40 14.85
N ALA A 70 4.42 -6.05 15.88
CA ALA A 70 3.98 -5.38 17.09
C ALA A 70 5.13 -4.72 17.90
N GLY A 71 6.39 -5.08 17.62
CA GLY A 71 7.59 -4.46 18.20
C GLY A 71 8.14 -3.29 17.37
N GLY A 72 7.58 -3.04 16.18
CA GLY A 72 7.99 -1.95 15.31
C GLY A 72 7.59 -0.58 15.85
N THR A 73 8.17 0.48 15.27
CA THR A 73 7.76 1.87 15.57
C THR A 73 6.64 2.29 14.62
N PRO A 74 5.41 2.55 15.10
CA PRO A 74 4.31 3.00 14.26
C PRO A 74 4.39 4.49 13.96
N ASP A 75 3.75 4.90 12.86
CA ASP A 75 3.58 6.30 12.47
C ASP A 75 2.52 7.05 13.32
N LYS A 76 1.73 6.30 14.09
CA LYS A 76 0.75 6.79 15.04
C LYS A 76 0.72 5.89 16.27
N GLU A 77 0.70 6.51 17.46
CA GLU A 77 0.58 5.78 18.71
C GLU A 77 -0.68 4.90 18.75
N GLY A 78 -0.56 3.69 19.29
CA GLY A 78 -1.64 2.71 19.40
C GLY A 78 -1.92 1.89 18.13
N VAL A 79 -1.19 2.12 17.04
CA VAL A 79 -1.24 1.29 15.82
C VAL A 79 -0.22 0.16 15.91
N THR A 80 -0.62 -1.06 15.54
CA THR A 80 0.34 -2.13 15.23
C THR A 80 0.88 -1.85 13.84
N PRO A 81 2.18 -1.51 13.68
CA PRO A 81 2.68 -1.13 12.37
C PRO A 81 2.70 -2.33 11.44
N ALA A 82 2.20 -2.07 10.23
CA ALA A 82 2.12 -3.04 9.15
C ALA A 82 2.39 -2.35 7.82
N ARG A 83 2.92 -3.12 6.87
CA ARG A 83 3.05 -2.72 5.48
C ARG A 83 2.53 -3.80 4.55
N ALA A 84 1.98 -3.36 3.43
CA ALA A 84 1.53 -4.22 2.36
C ALA A 84 1.95 -3.67 1.00
N GLN A 85 2.26 -4.56 0.06
CA GLN A 85 2.32 -4.24 -1.35
C GLN A 85 1.39 -5.15 -2.12
N ALA A 86 0.44 -4.55 -2.84
CA ALA A 86 -0.53 -5.24 -3.67
C ALA A 86 -0.21 -5.01 -5.16
N PHE A 87 -0.43 -6.03 -5.97
CA PHE A 87 -0.29 -6.04 -7.41
C PHE A 87 -1.57 -6.61 -8.02
N TYR A 88 -2.09 -5.89 -9.00
CA TYR A 88 -3.34 -6.17 -9.67
C TYR A 88 -3.07 -6.58 -11.11
N PHE A 89 -3.64 -7.69 -11.52
CA PHE A 89 -3.45 -8.24 -12.85
C PHE A 89 -4.80 -8.38 -13.55
N LYS A 90 -4.82 -8.04 -14.83
CA LYS A 90 -5.91 -8.38 -15.73
C LYS A 90 -5.34 -9.27 -16.82
N ASP A 91 -5.88 -10.49 -16.94
CA ASP A 91 -5.40 -11.50 -17.89
C ASP A 91 -3.88 -11.76 -17.76
N ASP A 92 -3.41 -11.86 -16.50
CA ASP A 92 -2.00 -12.01 -16.10
C ASP A 92 -1.07 -10.83 -16.46
N VAL A 93 -1.63 -9.67 -16.82
CA VAL A 93 -0.85 -8.44 -17.09
C VAL A 93 -1.02 -7.45 -15.95
N LEU A 94 0.10 -6.90 -15.45
CA LEU A 94 0.14 -5.91 -14.38
C LEU A 94 -0.55 -4.62 -14.81
N VAL A 95 -1.71 -4.34 -14.22
CA VAL A 95 -2.49 -3.13 -14.47
C VAL A 95 -2.46 -2.15 -13.29
N GLY A 96 -1.94 -2.59 -12.15
CA GLY A 96 -1.80 -1.71 -11.01
C GLY A 96 -0.94 -2.27 -9.90
N SER A 97 -0.36 -1.38 -9.11
CA SER A 97 0.24 -1.76 -7.83
C SER A 97 0.18 -0.62 -6.84
N GLU A 98 0.11 -0.97 -5.57
CA GLU A 98 0.12 0.00 -4.47
C GLU A 98 0.92 -0.54 -3.30
N PHE A 99 1.49 0.39 -2.53
CA PHE A 99 2.15 0.13 -1.27
C PHE A 99 1.43 0.93 -0.18
N SER A 100 1.26 0.33 0.99
CA SER A 100 0.80 1.04 2.18
C SER A 100 1.69 0.65 3.36
N SER A 101 2.00 1.62 4.22
CA SER A 101 2.74 1.38 5.44
C SER A 101 2.25 2.28 6.57
N SER A 102 2.21 1.71 7.77
CA SER A 102 2.06 2.41 9.04
C SER A 102 3.31 2.31 9.93
N PHE A 103 4.43 1.81 9.39
CA PHE A 103 5.73 1.96 10.05
C PHE A 103 6.22 3.40 9.91
N ALA A 104 6.80 3.97 10.98
CA ALA A 104 7.32 5.34 10.95
C ALA A 104 8.43 5.53 9.90
N SER A 105 9.21 4.50 9.59
CA SER A 105 10.35 4.56 8.67
C SER A 105 9.97 4.73 7.19
N ASP A 106 8.79 4.26 6.80
CA ASP A 106 8.33 4.26 5.40
C ASP A 106 6.82 4.52 5.27
N SER A 107 6.25 5.24 6.25
CA SER A 107 4.83 5.58 6.29
C SER A 107 4.36 6.18 4.99
N THR A 108 3.20 5.74 4.54
CA THR A 108 2.52 6.24 3.33
C THR A 108 1.39 7.21 3.68
N LYS A 109 1.32 7.68 4.92
CA LYS A 109 0.33 8.66 5.36
C LYS A 109 0.44 9.95 4.53
N PHE A 110 -0.68 10.39 4.00
CA PHE A 110 -0.80 11.64 3.24
C PHE A 110 -1.77 12.61 3.93
N ASP A 111 -1.64 13.90 3.62
CA ASP A 111 -2.45 14.95 4.21
C ASP A 111 -3.75 15.15 3.42
N GLU A 112 -4.84 14.55 3.90
CA GLU A 112 -6.15 14.59 3.28
C GLU A 112 -6.75 16.00 3.19
N SER A 113 -6.35 16.91 4.09
CA SER A 113 -6.86 18.29 4.08
C SER A 113 -6.51 19.04 2.80
N LYS A 114 -5.47 18.57 2.10
CA LYS A 114 -4.99 19.12 0.83
C LYS A 114 -5.74 18.59 -0.39
N ILE A 115 -6.53 17.53 -0.29
CA ILE A 115 -7.25 16.95 -1.45
C ILE A 115 -8.11 18.01 -2.15
N SER A 116 -8.76 18.88 -1.37
CA SER A 116 -9.60 19.98 -1.89
C SER A 116 -8.85 21.02 -2.74
N MET A 117 -7.51 21.02 -2.69
CA MET A 117 -6.66 21.91 -3.50
C MET A 117 -6.34 21.31 -4.88
N ILE A 118 -6.57 20.00 -5.08
CA ILE A 118 -6.40 19.33 -6.37
C ILE A 118 -7.63 19.62 -7.22
N LYS A 119 -7.42 20.13 -8.44
CA LYS A 119 -8.48 20.51 -9.37
C LYS A 119 -8.34 19.74 -10.66
N GLU A 120 -9.37 18.98 -11.01
CA GLU A 120 -9.48 18.34 -12.32
C GLU A 120 -9.34 19.37 -13.45
N ASN A 121 -8.68 18.97 -14.52
CA ASN A 121 -8.38 19.77 -15.71
C ASN A 121 -7.52 21.01 -15.47
N SER A 122 -6.91 21.15 -14.28
CA SER A 122 -6.05 22.29 -13.94
C SER A 122 -4.78 21.91 -13.20
N THR A 123 -4.86 21.02 -12.21
CA THR A 123 -3.69 20.58 -11.46
C THR A 123 -2.82 19.70 -12.34
N THR A 124 -1.52 20.00 -12.37
CA THR A 124 -0.51 19.17 -13.03
C THR A 124 -0.02 18.05 -12.11
N LEU A 125 0.59 17.01 -12.69
CA LEU A 125 1.18 15.90 -11.95
C LEU A 125 2.28 16.37 -11.00
N ASP A 126 3.09 17.35 -11.40
CA ASP A 126 4.15 17.91 -10.56
C ASP A 126 3.58 18.67 -9.36
N GLU A 127 2.52 19.45 -9.56
CA GLU A 127 1.80 20.13 -8.48
C GLU A 127 1.13 19.13 -7.53
N LEU A 128 0.53 18.07 -8.07
CA LEU A 128 -0.04 16.98 -7.28
C LEU A 128 1.02 16.36 -6.37
N ILE A 129 2.19 16.01 -6.92
CA ILE A 129 3.29 15.40 -6.16
C ILE A 129 3.87 16.40 -5.14
N ALA A 130 3.98 17.68 -5.50
CA ALA A 130 4.43 18.71 -4.57
C ALA A 130 3.46 18.90 -3.40
N LEU A 131 2.15 18.74 -3.65
CA LEU A 131 1.10 18.91 -2.66
C LEU A 131 0.96 17.70 -1.73
N MET A 132 0.90 16.50 -2.32
CA MET A 132 0.55 15.24 -1.65
C MET A 132 1.77 14.42 -1.23
N GLY A 133 2.94 14.72 -1.79
CA GLY A 133 4.15 13.92 -1.61
C GLY A 133 4.29 12.82 -2.66
N GLN A 134 5.15 11.84 -2.38
CA GLN A 134 5.36 10.73 -3.29
C GLN A 134 4.17 9.78 -3.27
N PRO A 135 3.63 9.40 -4.46
CA PRO A 135 2.57 8.41 -4.52
C PRO A 135 3.09 7.03 -4.10
N SER A 136 2.19 6.24 -3.52
CA SER A 136 2.49 4.90 -3.05
C SER A 136 2.11 3.81 -4.06
N GLY A 137 1.49 4.18 -5.19
CA GLY A 137 1.14 3.27 -6.27
C GLY A 137 0.88 3.96 -7.60
N GLU A 138 0.65 3.14 -8.62
CA GLU A 138 0.25 3.58 -9.95
C GLU A 138 -0.71 2.56 -10.58
N TYR A 139 -1.74 3.08 -11.26
CA TYR A 139 -2.74 2.30 -12.00
C TYR A 139 -2.78 2.71 -13.47
N ILE A 140 -3.13 1.74 -14.31
CA ILE A 140 -3.51 1.92 -15.71
C ILE A 140 -4.90 1.31 -15.94
N HIS A 141 -5.46 1.50 -17.13
CA HIS A 141 -6.70 0.82 -17.51
C HIS A 141 -6.57 -0.72 -17.34
N PRO A 142 -7.60 -1.43 -16.81
CA PRO A 142 -8.94 -0.94 -16.46
C PRO A 142 -9.15 -0.47 -15.02
N LEU A 143 -8.09 -0.37 -14.19
CA LEU A 143 -8.20 0.25 -12.87
C LEU A 143 -8.39 1.76 -12.92
N VAL A 144 -8.07 2.37 -14.07
CA VAL A 144 -8.42 3.73 -14.45
C VAL A 144 -9.50 3.69 -15.53
N ALA A 145 -10.51 4.55 -15.39
CA ALA A 145 -11.70 4.53 -16.24
C ALA A 145 -11.39 4.71 -17.74
N LYS A 146 -10.45 5.57 -18.10
CA LYS A 146 -10.11 5.91 -19.49
C LYS A 146 -8.86 5.19 -19.96
N GLU A 147 -8.93 4.61 -21.15
CA GLU A 147 -7.76 4.06 -21.84
C GLU A 147 -6.71 5.14 -22.10
N GLY A 148 -5.43 4.78 -21.97
CA GLY A 148 -4.31 5.69 -22.18
C GLY A 148 -4.03 6.66 -21.02
N GLU A 149 -4.96 6.80 -20.07
CA GLU A 149 -4.70 7.51 -18.81
C GLU A 149 -3.95 6.61 -17.82
N ARG A 150 -3.33 7.27 -16.83
CA ARG A 150 -2.69 6.64 -15.68
C ARG A 150 -3.20 7.29 -14.42
N ALA A 151 -3.04 6.64 -13.27
CA ALA A 151 -3.32 7.27 -11.99
C ALA A 151 -2.15 7.14 -11.03
N LYS A 152 -1.94 8.19 -10.23
CA LYS A 152 -1.12 8.11 -9.02
C LYS A 152 -2.02 7.73 -7.85
N VAL A 153 -1.56 6.76 -7.08
CA VAL A 153 -2.32 6.19 -5.96
C VAL A 153 -1.61 6.54 -4.66
N TYR A 154 -2.36 7.05 -3.69
CA TYR A 154 -1.89 7.29 -2.33
C TYR A 154 -2.74 6.44 -1.40
N VAL A 155 -2.10 5.55 -0.66
CA VAL A 155 -2.78 4.60 0.21
C VAL A 155 -2.15 4.61 1.57
N HIS A 156 -2.97 4.70 2.61
CA HIS A 156 -2.53 4.49 3.98
C HIS A 156 -3.50 3.54 4.68
N SER A 157 -2.95 2.58 5.40
CA SER A 157 -3.73 1.60 6.15
C SER A 157 -3.19 1.50 7.56
N GLN A 158 -4.09 1.44 8.54
CA GLN A 158 -3.76 1.29 9.95
C GLN A 158 -4.60 0.17 10.56
N THR A 159 -4.02 -0.55 11.50
CA THR A 159 -4.75 -1.49 12.35
C THR A 159 -4.47 -1.16 13.81
N THR A 160 -5.53 -0.87 14.54
CA THR A 160 -5.47 -0.64 16.00
C THR A 160 -6.10 -1.83 16.71
N VAL A 161 -5.45 -2.30 17.77
CA VAL A 161 -5.96 -3.38 18.61
C VAL A 161 -6.29 -2.82 19.98
N SER A 162 -7.56 -2.93 20.40
CA SER A 162 -8.03 -2.50 21.72
C SER A 162 -8.73 -3.66 22.41
N GLY A 163 -8.04 -4.35 23.31
CA GLY A 163 -8.53 -5.58 23.92
C GLY A 163 -8.72 -6.69 22.89
N LEU A 164 -9.97 -7.08 22.63
CA LEU A 164 -10.35 -8.08 21.60
C LEU A 164 -10.80 -7.42 20.28
N GLU A 165 -10.93 -6.11 20.25
CA GLU A 165 -11.39 -5.38 19.07
C GLU A 165 -10.23 -5.07 18.14
N ILE A 166 -10.38 -5.44 16.86
CA ILE A 166 -9.43 -5.11 15.79
C ILE A 166 -10.13 -4.16 14.84
N ILE A 167 -9.64 -2.92 14.78
CA ILE A 167 -10.18 -1.89 13.89
C ILE A 167 -9.17 -1.66 12.78
N ALA A 168 -9.57 -1.98 11.55
CA ALA A 168 -8.80 -1.69 10.34
C ALA A 168 -9.37 -0.44 9.67
N ARG A 169 -8.49 0.53 9.38
CA ARG A 169 -8.82 1.73 8.63
C ARG A 169 -7.96 1.79 7.37
N ARG A 170 -8.56 2.16 6.26
CA ARG A 170 -7.88 2.35 4.98
C ARG A 170 -8.37 3.62 4.32
N LYS A 171 -7.41 4.43 3.87
CA LYS A 171 -7.64 5.63 3.08
C LYS A 171 -6.92 5.49 1.76
N GLU A 172 -7.61 5.85 0.69
CA GLU A 172 -7.14 5.72 -0.67
C GLU A 172 -7.52 6.96 -1.46
N LEU A 173 -6.54 7.59 -2.09
CA LEU A 173 -6.71 8.65 -3.07
C LEU A 173 -6.13 8.17 -4.39
N ILE A 174 -6.98 8.11 -5.42
CA ILE A 174 -6.60 7.80 -6.79
C ILE A 174 -6.77 9.07 -7.61
N VAL A 175 -5.68 9.51 -8.25
CA VAL A 175 -5.68 10.71 -9.09
C VAL A 175 -5.26 10.33 -10.49
N SER A 176 -6.24 10.25 -11.39
CA SER A 176 -6.03 9.98 -12.81
C SER A 176 -5.49 11.22 -13.52
N TYR A 177 -4.64 11.03 -14.51
CA TYR A 177 -4.06 12.09 -15.32
C TYR A 177 -3.83 11.60 -16.76
N ASP A 178 -3.84 12.54 -17.70
CA ASP A 178 -3.41 12.29 -19.08
C ASP A 178 -1.87 12.35 -19.16
N PRO A 179 -1.17 11.25 -19.50
CA PRO A 179 0.29 11.23 -19.57
C PRO A 179 0.88 12.16 -20.62
N LYS A 180 0.10 12.58 -21.64
CA LYS A 180 0.59 13.48 -22.69
C LYS A 180 0.67 14.93 -22.22
N THR A 181 -0.27 15.33 -21.38
CA THR A 181 -0.37 16.71 -20.87
C THR A 181 0.14 16.84 -19.44
N GLY A 182 0.17 15.74 -18.69
CA GLY A 182 0.49 15.71 -17.27
C GLY A 182 -0.61 16.33 -16.40
N VAL A 183 -1.82 16.52 -16.93
CA VAL A 183 -2.92 17.20 -16.21
C VAL A 183 -3.84 16.17 -15.57
N VAL A 184 -4.24 16.43 -14.32
CA VAL A 184 -5.21 15.63 -13.56
C VAL A 184 -6.58 15.65 -14.26
N THR A 185 -7.17 14.48 -14.46
CA THR A 185 -8.43 14.30 -15.20
C THR A 185 -9.57 13.80 -14.32
N GLN A 186 -9.26 13.13 -13.21
CA GLN A 186 -10.24 12.58 -12.29
C GLN A 186 -9.64 12.40 -10.89
N ILE A 187 -10.44 12.64 -9.85
CA ILE A 187 -10.04 12.45 -8.46
C ILE A 187 -11.06 11.52 -7.76
N GLU A 188 -10.57 10.44 -7.16
CA GLU A 188 -11.37 9.51 -6.37
C GLU A 188 -10.77 9.38 -4.97
N TYR A 189 -11.57 9.61 -3.92
CA TYR A 189 -11.17 9.41 -2.54
C TYR A 189 -12.11 8.42 -1.85
N ASN A 190 -11.52 7.37 -1.27
CA ASN A 190 -12.23 6.31 -0.57
C ASN A 190 -11.68 6.16 0.85
N GLU A 191 -12.57 6.00 1.81
CA GLU A 191 -12.23 5.68 3.19
C GLU A 191 -13.09 4.51 3.69
N ILE A 192 -12.43 3.49 4.20
CA ILE A 192 -13.06 2.30 4.79
C ILE A 192 -12.68 2.24 6.26
N GLY A 193 -13.67 1.95 7.12
CA GLY A 193 -13.49 1.93 8.58
C GLY A 193 -13.54 3.33 9.21
N ALA A 194 -14.15 4.30 8.54
CA ALA A 194 -14.52 5.60 9.12
C ALA A 194 -15.65 5.45 10.16
N GLU A 195 -15.66 6.34 11.15
CA GLU A 195 -16.75 6.52 12.13
C GLU A 195 -17.92 7.32 11.54
#